data_AF-A0A528IRA3-F1
#
_entry.id   AF-A0A528IRA3-F1
#
_cell.length_a   1.000
_cell.length_b   1.000
_cell.length_c   1.000
_cell.angle_alpha   90.00
_cell.angle_beta   90.00
_cell.angle_gamma   90.00
#
_symmetry.space_group_name_H-M   'P 1'
#
loop_
_entity.id
_entity.type
_entity.pdbx_description
1 polymer ?
#
loop_
_entity_poly.entity_id
_entity_poly.type
_entity_poly.pdbx_seq_one_letter_code
_entity_poly.pdbx_strand_id
1 'polypeptide(L)'
;ESWVNSAGGLLDQILERAGGNPLFVEEIVRGLIDRGVLMREGQRWRTVAGEVATGIPATIQAMLLARVDRLPQEVRRLAQEAAVIGPRFDATLLKAVTADPDRL
;
A
#
# COMPACT_ATOMS: atom_id res chain seq x y z
N GLU A 1 14.10 22.37 18.27
CA GLU A 1 12.68 22.50 18.64
C GLU A 1 11.69 22.11 17.53
N SER A 2 12.10 21.34 16.51
CA SER A 2 11.30 21.09 15.30
C SER A 2 10.42 19.83 15.30
N TRP A 3 10.46 18.99 16.36
CA TRP A 3 9.89 17.63 16.31
C TRP A 3 8.43 17.53 16.74
N VAL A 4 7.85 18.55 17.39
CA VAL A 4 6.53 18.43 18.02
C VAL A 4 5.38 18.75 17.06
N ASN A 5 5.61 19.53 16.00
CA ASN A 5 4.54 19.93 15.07
C ASN A 5 4.38 19.05 13.82
N SER A 6 5.34 18.18 13.50
CA SER A 6 5.27 17.35 12.28
C SER A 6 4.44 16.08 12.45
N ALA A 7 4.29 15.57 13.68
CA ALA A 7 3.58 14.32 13.96
C ALA A 7 2.05 14.51 14.02
N GLY A 8 1.57 15.63 14.58
CA GLY A 8 0.13 15.94 14.66
C GLY A 8 -0.51 16.04 13.29
N GLY A 9 0.11 16.80 12.37
CA GLY A 9 -0.44 16.98 11.02
C GLY A 9 -0.51 15.70 10.17
N LEU A 10 0.40 14.74 10.34
CA LEU A 10 0.31 13.46 9.62
C LEU A 10 -0.77 12.57 10.22
N LEU A 11 -0.85 12.48 11.55
CA LEU A 11 -1.88 11.70 12.22
C LEU A 11 -3.27 12.18 11.81
N ASP A 12 -3.50 13.49 11.82
CA ASP A 12 -4.78 14.09 11.42
C ASP A 12 -5.13 13.77 9.97
N GLN A 13 -4.17 13.84 9.05
CA GLN A 13 -4.38 13.46 7.64
C GLN A 13 -4.71 11.97 7.48
N ILE A 14 -4.05 11.08 8.24
CA ILE A 14 -4.36 9.65 8.21
C ILE A 14 -5.78 9.43 8.73
N LEU A 15 -6.15 10.03 9.85
CA LEU A 15 -7.47 9.87 10.46
C LEU A 15 -8.58 10.42 9.57
N GLU A 16 -8.39 11.60 8.99
CA GLU A 16 -9.31 12.23 8.06
C GLU A 16 -9.53 11.34 6.83
N ARG A 17 -8.45 10.81 6.24
CA ARG A 17 -8.54 9.94 5.06
C ARG A 17 -9.02 8.53 5.37
N ALA A 18 -8.79 8.04 6.59
CA ALA A 18 -9.30 6.74 7.01
C ALA A 18 -10.80 6.76 7.31
N GLY A 19 -11.38 7.93 7.60
CA GLY A 19 -12.82 8.06 7.89
C GLY A 19 -13.30 7.17 9.03
N GLY A 20 -12.42 6.89 10.00
CA GLY A 20 -12.70 6.01 11.14
C GLY A 20 -12.66 4.50 10.83
N ASN A 21 -12.20 4.08 9.65
CA ASN A 21 -12.07 2.66 9.31
C ASN A 21 -10.65 2.13 9.68
N PRO A 22 -10.52 1.16 10.61
CA PRO A 22 -9.22 0.62 11.01
C PRO A 22 -8.39 0.05 9.86
N LEU A 23 -9.03 -0.64 8.90
CA LEU A 23 -8.35 -1.17 7.72
C LEU A 23 -7.73 -0.05 6.88
N PHE A 24 -8.39 1.11 6.82
CA PHE A 24 -7.89 2.25 6.06
C PHE A 24 -6.65 2.85 6.73
N VAL A 25 -6.64 2.92 8.07
CA VAL A 25 -5.46 3.37 8.83
C VAL A 25 -4.26 2.48 8.52
N GLU A 26 -4.44 1.16 8.60
CA GLU A 26 -3.36 0.20 8.33
C GLU A 26 -2.80 0.35 6.90
N GLU A 27 -3.69 0.48 5.92
CA GLU A 27 -3.29 0.56 4.53
C GLU A 27 -2.60 1.88 4.18
N ILE A 28 -3.08 3.01 4.75
CA ILE A 28 -2.40 4.30 4.59
C ILE A 28 -0.99 4.23 5.18
N VAL A 29 -0.86 3.68 6.39
CA VAL A 29 0.44 3.52 7.05
C VAL A 29 1.37 2.61 6.24
N ARG A 30 0.87 1.47 5.75
CA ARG A 30 1.63 0.56 4.88
C ARG A 30 2.08 1.26 3.60
N GLY A 31 1.20 2.02 2.96
CA GLY A 31 1.54 2.80 1.77
C GLY A 31 2.58 3.88 2.01
N LEU A 32 2.60 4.50 3.19
CA LEU A 32 3.65 5.45 3.59
C LEU A 32 5.00 4.75 3.81
N ILE A 33 5.00 3.53 4.37
CA ILE A 33 6.19 2.70 4.53
C ILE A 33 6.74 2.27 3.17
N ASP A 34 5.88 1.74 2.30
CA ASP A 34 6.26 1.26 0.95
C ASP A 34 6.91 2.36 0.10
N ARG A 35 6.52 3.62 0.31
CA ARG A 35 7.09 4.79 -0.39
C ARG A 35 8.32 5.38 0.27
N GLY A 36 8.70 4.90 1.46
CA GLY A 36 9.80 5.48 2.24
C GLY A 36 9.48 6.82 2.92
N VAL A 37 8.22 7.25 2.91
CA VAL A 37 7.77 8.46 3.63
C VAL A 37 7.79 8.23 5.14
N LEU A 38 7.42 7.02 5.57
CA LEU A 38 7.49 6.57 6.95
C LEU A 38 8.57 5.49 7.07
N MET A 39 9.68 5.80 7.74
CA MET A 39 10.83 4.90 7.86
C MET A 39 11.09 4.53 9.31
N ARG A 40 11.54 3.30 9.55
CA ARG A 40 11.95 2.85 10.88
C ARG A 40 13.43 3.14 11.11
N GLU A 41 13.74 3.88 12.16
CA GLU A 41 15.09 4.15 12.66
C GLU A 41 15.25 3.53 14.06
N GLY A 42 15.73 2.28 14.09
CA GLY A 42 15.83 1.50 15.33
C GLY A 42 14.45 1.24 15.95
N GLN A 43 14.19 1.85 17.12
CA GLN A 43 12.92 1.74 17.84
C GLN A 43 11.97 2.93 17.59
N ARG A 44 12.35 3.86 16.73
CA ARG A 44 11.52 5.03 16.40
C ARG A 44 11.11 5.00 14.94
N TRP A 45 9.98 5.63 14.66
CA TRP A 45 9.55 5.94 13.31
C TRP A 45 9.89 7.39 13.01
N ARG A 46 10.45 7.64 11.82
CA ARG A 46 10.66 8.99 11.30
C ARG A 46 9.82 9.20 10.04
N THR A 47 9.43 10.44 9.82
CA THR A 47 8.82 10.89 8.58
C THR A 47 9.84 11.69 7.77
N VAL A 48 9.84 11.51 6.46
CA VAL A 48 10.62 12.38 5.56
C VAL A 48 9.82 13.67 5.36
N ALA A 49 10.38 14.81 5.79
CA ALA A 49 9.72 16.10 5.71
C ALA A 49 9.48 16.50 4.24
N GLY A 50 8.25 16.89 3.91
CA GLY A 50 7.87 17.42 2.58
C GLY A 50 6.99 16.50 1.72
N GLU A 51 7.05 15.17 1.91
CA GLU A 51 6.30 14.20 1.07
C GLU A 51 4.98 13.72 1.69
N VAL A 52 4.69 14.15 2.91
CA VAL A 52 3.58 13.65 3.73
C VAL A 52 2.22 13.95 3.09
N ALA A 53 2.04 15.15 2.54
CA ALA A 53 0.76 15.60 1.98
C ALA A 53 0.49 15.07 0.55
N THR A 54 1.53 14.87 -0.25
CA THR A 54 1.42 14.39 -1.64
C THR A 54 1.35 12.87 -1.73
N GLY A 55 1.80 12.15 -0.70
CA GLY A 55 1.79 10.70 -0.68
C GLY A 55 0.41 10.09 -0.41
N ILE A 56 -0.40 10.65 0.48
CA ILE A 56 -1.61 9.94 0.97
C ILE A 56 -2.71 9.95 -0.11
N PRO A 57 -3.04 8.79 -0.72
CA PRO A 57 -4.03 8.74 -1.78
C PRO A 57 -5.41 9.20 -1.28
N ALA A 58 -6.17 9.86 -2.15
CA ALA A 58 -7.49 10.41 -1.80
C ALA A 58 -8.53 9.31 -1.49
N THR A 59 -8.30 8.09 -1.97
CA THR A 59 -9.20 6.95 -1.78
C THR A 59 -8.41 5.65 -1.60
N ILE A 60 -9.04 4.64 -0.98
CA ILE A 60 -8.47 3.28 -0.92
C ILE A 60 -8.21 2.71 -2.31
N GLN A 61 -9.13 2.94 -3.24
CA GLN A 61 -8.96 2.42 -4.59
C GLN A 61 -7.69 2.96 -5.23
N ALA A 62 -7.43 4.27 -5.10
CA ALA A 62 -6.21 4.89 -5.59
C ALA A 62 -4.96 4.32 -4.88
N MET A 63 -5.05 4.01 -3.59
CA MET A 63 -3.95 3.41 -2.84
C MET A 63 -3.65 1.98 -3.27
N LEU A 64 -4.68 1.15 -3.43
CA LEU A 64 -4.55 -0.24 -3.88
C LEU A 64 -4.00 -0.29 -5.31
N LEU A 65 -4.51 0.56 -6.21
CA LEU A 65 -3.98 0.69 -7.57
C LEU A 65 -2.51 1.11 -7.55
N ALA A 66 -2.14 2.12 -6.75
CA ALA A 66 -0.74 2.53 -6.63
C ALA A 66 0.18 1.43 -6.07
N ARG A 67 -0.33 0.49 -5.27
CA ARG A 67 0.42 -0.69 -4.82
C ARG A 67 0.60 -1.69 -5.97
N VAL A 68 -0.46 -1.95 -6.74
CA VAL A 68 -0.41 -2.81 -7.93
C VAL A 68 0.56 -2.26 -8.98
N ASP A 69 0.59 -0.95 -9.18
CA ASP A 69 1.48 -0.28 -10.15
C ASP A 69 2.97 -0.46 -9.80
N ARG A 70 3.31 -0.56 -8.51
CA ARG A 70 4.69 -0.77 -8.04
C ARG A 70 5.16 -2.23 -8.11
N LEU A 71 4.28 -3.18 -8.42
CA LEU A 71 4.66 -4.58 -8.55
C LEU A 71 5.56 -4.79 -9.77
N PRO A 72 6.54 -5.71 -9.70
CA PRO A 72 7.25 -6.19 -10.88
C PRO A 72 6.24 -6.62 -11.95
N GLN A 73 6.58 -6.38 -13.22
CA GLN A 73 5.66 -6.57 -14.35
C GLN A 73 5.01 -7.95 -14.34
N GLU A 74 5.76 -8.98 -13.97
CA GLU A 74 5.30 -10.36 -14.00
C GLU A 74 4.40 -10.68 -12.83
N VAL A 75 4.65 -10.11 -11.65
CA VAL A 75 3.75 -10.22 -10.48
C VAL A 75 2.44 -9.52 -10.76
N ARG A 76 2.48 -8.35 -11.41
CA ARG A 76 1.27 -7.64 -11.84
C ARG A 76 0.46 -8.46 -12.83
N ARG A 77 1.11 -9.12 -13.79
CA ARG A 77 0.44 -10.01 -14.76
C ARG A 77 -0.25 -11.17 -14.04
N LEU A 78 0.44 -11.86 -13.14
CA LEU A 78 -0.12 -12.96 -12.36
C LEU A 78 -1.35 -12.52 -11.55
N ALA A 79 -1.30 -11.34 -10.92
CA ALA A 79 -2.44 -10.78 -10.19
C ALA A 79 -3.65 -10.48 -11.10
N GLN A 80 -3.41 -10.04 -12.35
CA GLN A 80 -4.47 -9.80 -13.34
C GLN A 80 -5.10 -11.11 -13.81
N GLU A 81 -4.31 -12.15 -14.05
CA GLU A 81 -4.80 -13.49 -14.41
C GLU A 81 -5.67 -14.07 -13.29
N ALA A 82 -5.22 -13.95 -12.04
CA ALA A 82 -5.98 -14.34 -10.86
C ALA A 82 -7.32 -13.57 -10.73
N ALA A 83 -7.34 -12.27 -11.06
CA ALA A 83 -8.54 -11.44 -10.95
C ALA A 83 -9.69 -11.90 -11.86
N VAL A 84 -9.38 -12.55 -12.99
CA VAL A 84 -10.39 -13.11 -13.91
C VAL A 84 -11.09 -14.34 -13.33
N ILE A 85 -10.39 -15.13 -12.50
CA ILE A 85 -10.95 -16.33 -11.86
C ILE A 85 -11.97 -15.93 -10.79
N GLY A 86 -11.64 -14.90 -10.00
CA GLY A 86 -12.50 -14.35 -8.97
C GLY A 86 -11.76 -14.11 -7.65
N PRO A 87 -12.48 -13.66 -6.60
CA PRO A 87 -11.86 -13.28 -5.31
C PRO A 87 -11.32 -14.47 -4.51
N ARG A 88 -11.72 -15.70 -4.83
CA ARG A 88 -11.24 -16.94 -4.19
C ARG A 88 -11.07 -18.00 -5.27
N PHE A 89 -9.90 -18.62 -5.33
CA PHE A 89 -9.57 -19.64 -6.31
C PHE A 89 -8.52 -20.60 -5.73
N ASP A 90 -8.42 -21.78 -6.34
CA ASP A 90 -7.37 -22.74 -6.02
C ASP A 90 -6.06 -22.40 -6.74
N ALA A 91 -4.92 -22.56 -6.07
CA ALA A 91 -3.61 -22.29 -6.67
C ALA A 91 -3.33 -23.16 -7.91
N THR A 92 -3.86 -24.38 -7.94
CA THR A 92 -3.75 -25.30 -9.08
C THR A 92 -4.49 -24.75 -10.30
N LEU A 93 -5.65 -24.11 -10.08
CA LEU A 93 -6.40 -23.46 -11.16
C LEU A 93 -5.62 -22.27 -11.72
N LEU A 94 -5.06 -21.42 -10.85
CA LEU A 94 -4.20 -20.31 -11.30
C LEU A 94 -2.99 -20.81 -12.10
N LYS A 95 -2.35 -21.89 -11.63
CA LYS A 95 -1.22 -22.53 -12.32
C LYS A 95 -1.59 -23.09 -13.70
N ALA A 96 -2.82 -23.57 -13.86
CA ALA A 96 -3.30 -24.10 -15.14
C ALA A 96 -3.63 -23.00 -16.17
N VAL A 97 -3.93 -21.77 -15.73
CA VAL A 97 -4.38 -20.68 -16.62
C VAL A 97 -3.36 -19.55 -16.78
N THR A 98 -2.33 -19.49 -15.92
CA THR A 98 -1.28 -18.48 -16.03
C THR A 98 -0.38 -18.71 -17.23
N ALA A 99 0.14 -17.63 -17.81
CA ALA A 99 1.11 -17.71 -18.89
C ALA A 99 2.51 -18.20 -18.43
N ASP A 100 2.77 -18.25 -17.11
CA ASP A 100 4.06 -18.64 -16.52
C ASP A 100 3.87 -19.59 -15.30
N PRO A 101 3.54 -20.88 -15.52
CA PRO A 101 3.18 -21.82 -14.46
C PRO A 101 4.32 -22.20 -13.50
N ASP A 102 5.58 -22.13 -13.96
CA ASP A 102 6.76 -22.56 -13.19
C ASP A 102 7.14 -21.59 -12.07
N ARG A 103 6.47 -20.43 -12.03
CA ARG A 103 6.71 -19.35 -11.06
C ARG A 103 5.83 -19.43 -9.82
N LEU A 104 4.81 -20.30 -9.83
CA LEU A 104 3.90 -20.63 -8.72
C LEU A 104 4.37 -21.90 -7.99
#